data_AF-A0A7X3I543-F1
#
_entry.id   AF-A0A7X3I543-F1
#
_cell.length_a   1.000
_cell.length_b   1.000
_cell.length_c   1.000
_cell.angle_alpha   90.00
_cell.angle_beta   90.00
_cell.angle_gamma   90.00
#
_symmetry.space_group_name_H-M   'P 1'
#
loop_
_entity.id
_entity.type
_entity.pdbx_description
1 polymer ?
#
loop_
_entity_poly.entity_id
_entity_poly.type
_entity_poly.pdbx_seq_one_letter_code
_entity_poly.pdbx_strand_id
1 'polypeptide(L)'
;MATPSASYSVWLYYPSLTSDTLYRVHSDYARPKLLHERSNLDRLRSEFGPTPSAAQRKDIERQQRFVDELQAFADDIGKLAPLWSPKLDDGVIVNFAPLWRLVGHNKAWQKDLVVTWRALSQGKYDWAGIALRLWPERVVPACSEDRSLAIAHGLVADFWEETAAGKWSPKASPDRSAEEVAAGLAVPAVREALAELQGSADPETPGRRTRRRS
;
A
#
# COMPACT_ATOMS: atom_id res chain seq x y z
N MET A 1 -9.70 0.45 -7.63
CA MET A 1 -9.86 0.09 -6.21
C MET A 1 -11.27 0.46 -5.77
N ALA A 2 -11.87 -0.24 -4.81
CA ALA A 2 -13.28 -0.05 -4.47
C ALA A 2 -13.62 -0.56 -3.06
N THR A 3 -14.79 -0.14 -2.56
CA THR A 3 -15.42 -0.74 -1.38
C THR A 3 -15.66 -2.25 -1.57
N PRO A 4 -15.82 -3.05 -0.50
CA PRO A 4 -16.04 -4.49 -0.61
C PRO A 4 -17.23 -4.87 -1.51
N SER A 5 -18.33 -4.11 -1.45
CA SER A 5 -19.49 -4.29 -2.31
C SER A 5 -19.34 -3.72 -3.73
N ALA A 6 -18.23 -3.03 -4.02
CA ALA A 6 -17.99 -2.25 -5.23
C ALA A 6 -19.02 -1.14 -5.51
N SER A 7 -19.83 -0.77 -4.50
CA SER A 7 -20.78 0.35 -4.56
C SER A 7 -20.12 1.72 -4.75
N TYR A 8 -18.85 1.86 -4.37
CA TYR A 8 -18.02 3.01 -4.67
C TYR A 8 -16.65 2.54 -5.17
N SER A 9 -16.22 3.05 -6.32
CA SER A 9 -14.96 2.68 -6.96
C SER A 9 -14.18 3.90 -7.45
N VAL A 10 -12.86 3.80 -7.37
CA VAL A 10 -11.91 4.78 -7.89
C VAL A 10 -11.03 4.09 -8.94
N TRP A 11 -11.00 4.68 -10.12
CA TRP A 11 -10.18 4.26 -11.25
C TRP A 11 -8.91 5.09 -11.29
N LEU A 12 -7.77 4.41 -11.35
CA LEU A 12 -6.45 5.02 -11.34
C LEU A 12 -5.83 4.82 -12.72
N TYR A 13 -5.44 5.92 -13.36
CA TYR A 13 -4.77 5.86 -14.66
C TYR A 13 -3.26 5.64 -14.46
N TYR A 14 -2.81 4.40 -14.67
CA TYR A 14 -1.45 3.95 -14.37
C TYR A 14 -0.32 4.87 -14.90
N PRO A 15 -0.39 5.38 -16.15
CA PRO A 15 0.68 6.25 -16.69
C PRO A 15 0.83 7.60 -15.99
N SER A 16 -0.13 8.03 -15.17
CA SER A 16 -0.10 9.34 -14.50
C SER A 16 -0.08 9.25 -12.98
N LEU A 17 0.23 8.07 -12.43
CA LEU A 17 0.30 7.91 -10.98
C LEU A 17 1.54 8.59 -10.42
N THR A 18 1.34 9.24 -9.28
CA THR A 18 2.40 9.87 -8.49
C THR A 18 2.30 9.41 -7.04
N SER A 19 3.33 9.64 -6.24
CA SER A 19 3.30 9.38 -4.79
C SER A 19 2.22 10.18 -4.06
N ASP A 20 1.67 11.23 -4.69
CA ASP A 20 0.59 12.07 -4.14
C ASP A 20 -0.81 11.55 -4.49
N THR A 21 -0.93 10.64 -5.46
CA THR A 21 -2.23 10.25 -6.02
C THR A 21 -3.16 9.62 -4.96
N LEU A 22 -2.67 8.78 -4.04
CA LEU A 22 -3.54 8.25 -2.97
C LEU A 22 -3.94 9.31 -1.94
N TYR A 23 -3.09 10.29 -1.66
CA TYR A 23 -3.45 11.41 -0.79
C TYR A 23 -4.61 12.19 -1.39
N ARG A 24 -4.53 12.51 -2.69
CA ARG A 24 -5.63 13.17 -3.42
C ARG A 24 -6.89 12.33 -3.45
N VAL A 25 -6.79 11.02 -3.70
CA VAL A 25 -7.97 10.14 -3.64
C VAL A 25 -8.62 10.20 -2.26
N HIS A 26 -7.82 10.19 -1.19
CA HIS A 26 -8.31 10.27 0.17
C HIS A 26 -8.97 11.63 0.47
N SER A 27 -8.27 12.75 0.22
CA SER A 27 -8.70 14.10 0.59
C SER A 27 -9.81 14.64 -0.30
N ASP A 28 -9.75 14.40 -1.60
CA ASP A 28 -10.57 15.10 -2.59
C ASP A 28 -11.79 14.27 -3.01
N TYR A 29 -11.76 12.95 -2.80
CA TYR A 29 -12.81 12.04 -3.27
C TYR A 29 -13.42 11.18 -2.16
N ALA A 30 -12.63 10.37 -1.46
CA ALA A 30 -13.15 9.42 -0.48
C ALA A 30 -13.76 10.11 0.75
N ARG A 31 -13.04 11.07 1.36
CA ARG A 31 -13.55 11.81 2.52
C ARG A 31 -14.76 12.69 2.20
N PRO A 32 -14.79 13.49 1.10
CA PRO A 32 -15.98 14.26 0.75
C PRO A 32 -17.18 13.37 0.47
N LYS A 33 -17.00 12.24 -0.22
CA LYS A 33 -18.08 11.27 -0.45
C LYS A 33 -18.59 10.69 0.87
N LEU A 34 -17.72 10.33 1.79
CA LEU A 34 -18.09 9.83 3.11
C LEU A 34 -18.93 10.84 3.89
N LEU A 35 -18.53 12.11 3.91
CA LEU A 35 -19.29 13.17 4.56
C LEU A 35 -20.68 13.33 3.94
N HIS A 36 -20.77 13.30 2.61
CA HIS A 36 -22.05 13.37 1.91
C HIS A 36 -22.99 12.20 2.30
N GLU A 37 -22.47 10.97 2.33
CA GLU A 37 -23.29 9.80 2.64
C GLU A 37 -23.71 9.69 4.11
N ARG A 38 -22.91 10.25 5.01
CA ARG A 38 -23.29 10.43 6.43
C ARG A 38 -24.45 11.40 6.57
N SER A 39 -24.37 12.56 5.91
CA SER A 39 -25.48 13.52 5.89
C SER A 39 -26.76 12.91 5.30
N ASN A 40 -26.63 12.08 4.25
CA ASN A 40 -27.77 11.35 3.69
C ASN A 40 -28.38 10.36 4.69
N LEU A 41 -27.56 9.63 5.44
CA LEU A 41 -28.01 8.71 6.48
C LEU A 41 -28.75 9.44 7.60
N ASP A 42 -28.21 10.56 8.06
CA ASP A 42 -28.83 11.37 9.12
C ASP A 42 -30.17 11.95 8.65
N ARG A 43 -30.24 12.39 7.39
CA ARG A 43 -31.50 12.82 6.77
C ARG A 43 -32.53 11.69 6.74
N LEU A 44 -32.16 10.48 6.31
CA LEU A 44 -33.09 9.33 6.30
C LEU A 44 -33.60 9.00 7.71
N ARG A 45 -32.73 9.03 8.71
CA ARG A 45 -33.12 8.83 10.13
C ARG A 45 -34.09 9.90 10.61
N SER A 46 -33.85 11.16 10.25
CA SER A 46 -34.76 12.27 10.60
C SER A 46 -36.11 12.17 9.88
N GLU A 47 -36.10 11.77 8.61
CA GLU A 47 -37.31 11.66 7.77
C GLU A 47 -38.23 10.52 8.23
N PHE A 48 -37.65 9.36 8.58
CA PHE A 48 -38.44 8.20 9.01
C PHE A 48 -38.80 8.22 10.51
N GLY A 49 -38.15 9.10 11.28
CA GLY A 49 -38.42 9.29 12.71
C GLY A 49 -38.04 8.06 13.56
N PRO A 50 -38.49 8.03 14.83
CA PRO A 50 -38.09 6.99 15.79
C PRO A 50 -38.74 5.62 15.55
N THR A 51 -39.84 5.55 14.79
CA THR A 51 -40.60 4.31 14.55
C THR A 51 -40.74 4.02 13.05
N PRO A 52 -39.64 3.72 12.34
CA PRO A 52 -39.67 3.42 10.91
C PRO A 52 -40.40 2.10 10.60
N SER A 53 -41.10 2.07 9.47
CA SER A 53 -41.64 0.84 8.88
C SER A 53 -40.54 -0.17 8.53
N ALA A 54 -40.91 -1.42 8.25
CA ALA A 54 -39.94 -2.44 7.84
C ALA A 54 -39.13 -2.06 6.59
N ALA A 55 -39.76 -1.44 5.59
CA ALA A 55 -39.09 -0.96 4.39
C ALA A 55 -38.09 0.17 4.71
N GLN A 56 -38.51 1.15 5.50
CA GLN A 56 -37.67 2.27 5.94
C GLN A 56 -36.47 1.83 6.77
N ARG A 57 -36.63 0.82 7.65
CA ARG A 57 -35.50 0.21 8.38
C ARG A 57 -34.47 -0.39 7.44
N LYS A 58 -34.92 -1.14 6.43
CA LYS A 58 -34.04 -1.73 5.42
C LYS A 58 -33.28 -0.67 4.62
N ASP A 59 -33.89 0.48 4.39
CA ASP A 59 -33.26 1.63 3.71
C ASP A 59 -32.17 2.27 4.57
N ILE A 60 -32.46 2.51 5.87
CA ILE A 60 -31.45 3.00 6.83
C ILE A 60 -30.29 2.00 6.93
N GLU A 61 -30.56 0.71 7.06
CA GLU A 61 -29.52 -0.32 7.17
C GLU A 61 -28.63 -0.39 5.93
N ARG A 62 -29.22 -0.28 4.73
CA ARG A 62 -28.45 -0.26 3.48
C ARG A 62 -27.55 0.97 3.41
N GLN A 63 -28.06 2.15 3.77
CA GLN A 63 -27.27 3.37 3.78
C GLN A 63 -26.17 3.31 4.85
N GLN A 64 -26.47 2.79 6.04
CA GLN A 64 -25.48 2.59 7.10
C GLN A 64 -24.34 1.68 6.64
N ARG A 65 -24.66 0.52 6.04
CA ARG A 65 -23.65 -0.38 5.47
C ARG A 65 -22.76 0.32 4.45
N PHE A 66 -23.34 1.15 3.59
CA PHE A 66 -22.56 1.90 2.61
C PHE A 66 -21.61 2.92 3.26
N VAL A 67 -22.08 3.65 4.28
CA VAL A 67 -21.26 4.57 5.07
C VAL A 67 -20.12 3.84 5.78
N ASP A 68 -20.39 2.68 6.37
CA ASP A 68 -19.38 1.88 7.08
C ASP A 68 -18.30 1.36 6.12
N GLU A 69 -18.71 0.82 4.97
CA GLU A 69 -17.79 0.38 3.92
C GLU A 69 -16.94 1.53 3.38
N LEU A 70 -17.53 2.70 3.18
CA LEU A 70 -16.83 3.87 2.66
C LEU A 70 -15.87 4.48 3.69
N GLN A 71 -16.22 4.46 4.98
CA GLN A 71 -15.33 4.85 6.07
C GLN A 71 -14.11 3.92 6.12
N ALA A 72 -14.32 2.60 6.12
CA ALA A 72 -13.21 1.64 6.10
C ALA A 72 -12.32 1.82 4.86
N PHE A 73 -12.91 2.05 3.69
CA PHE A 73 -12.17 2.33 2.46
C PHE A 73 -11.34 3.62 2.55
N ALA A 74 -11.90 4.70 3.10
CA ALA A 74 -11.15 5.95 3.29
C ALA A 74 -9.99 5.77 4.28
N ASP A 75 -10.24 5.10 5.41
CA ASP A 75 -9.21 4.83 6.42
C ASP A 75 -8.07 3.98 5.86
N ASP A 76 -8.39 2.92 5.11
CA ASP A 76 -7.38 2.07 4.47
C ASP A 76 -6.55 2.86 3.44
N ILE A 77 -7.16 3.74 2.64
CA ILE A 77 -6.39 4.63 1.75
C ILE A 77 -5.45 5.51 2.55
N GLY A 78 -5.93 6.13 3.63
CA GLY A 78 -5.14 7.01 4.49
C GLY A 78 -3.92 6.31 5.08
N LYS A 79 -4.09 5.07 5.55
CA LYS A 79 -3.01 4.24 6.09
C LYS A 79 -2.00 3.80 5.04
N LEU A 80 -2.46 3.52 3.82
CA LEU A 80 -1.61 3.00 2.75
C LEU A 80 -0.93 4.10 1.92
N ALA A 81 -1.46 5.33 1.93
CA ALA A 81 -0.92 6.45 1.15
C ALA A 81 0.57 6.73 1.43
N PRO A 82 1.07 6.69 2.69
CA PRO A 82 2.50 6.81 2.96
C PRO A 82 3.35 5.75 2.29
N LEU A 83 2.87 4.51 2.21
CA LEU A 83 3.61 3.37 1.65
C LEU A 83 3.79 3.46 0.14
N TRP A 84 2.90 4.21 -0.52
CA TRP A 84 2.77 4.14 -1.96
C TRP A 84 3.57 5.23 -2.68
N SER A 85 4.50 4.78 -3.53
CA SER A 85 5.30 5.65 -4.39
C SER A 85 5.57 4.93 -5.70
N PRO A 86 4.57 4.86 -6.60
CA PRO A 86 4.64 4.01 -7.76
C PRO A 86 5.72 4.47 -8.74
N LYS A 87 6.36 3.50 -9.39
CA LYS A 87 7.30 3.73 -10.50
C LYS A 87 6.80 3.00 -11.73
N LEU A 88 6.69 3.70 -12.86
CA LEU A 88 6.08 3.14 -14.08
C LEU A 88 6.75 1.83 -14.53
N ASP A 89 8.07 1.77 -14.39
CA ASP A 89 8.92 0.66 -14.83
C ASP A 89 8.84 -0.57 -13.91
N ASP A 90 8.27 -0.45 -12.70
CA ASP A 90 8.12 -1.57 -11.75
C ASP A 90 6.97 -2.51 -12.11
N GLY A 91 6.11 -2.09 -13.04
CA GLY A 91 4.92 -2.83 -13.43
C GLY A 91 3.74 -2.70 -12.45
N VAL A 92 2.53 -2.88 -12.97
CA VAL A 92 1.29 -2.62 -12.23
C VAL A 92 1.18 -3.51 -10.99
N ILE A 93 1.53 -4.79 -11.09
CA ILE A 93 1.35 -5.75 -9.99
C ILE A 93 2.24 -5.44 -8.78
N VAL A 94 3.48 -5.01 -9.00
CA VAL A 94 4.42 -4.65 -7.92
C VAL A 94 3.97 -3.35 -7.26
N ASN A 95 3.61 -2.34 -8.06
CA ASN A 95 3.11 -1.06 -7.56
C ASN A 95 1.81 -1.18 -6.76
N PHE A 96 0.93 -2.12 -7.13
CA PHE A 96 -0.34 -2.33 -6.44
C PHE A 96 -0.25 -3.34 -5.28
N ALA A 97 0.85 -4.08 -5.15
CA ALA A 97 0.99 -5.11 -4.14
C ALA A 97 0.67 -4.63 -2.71
N PRO A 98 1.14 -3.45 -2.24
CA PRO A 98 0.77 -2.96 -0.90
C PRO A 98 -0.71 -2.61 -0.74
N LEU A 99 -1.44 -2.42 -1.85
CA LEU A 99 -2.83 -1.97 -1.86
C LEU A 99 -3.84 -3.11 -1.88
N TRP A 100 -3.41 -4.36 -1.68
CA TRP A 100 -4.24 -5.56 -1.83
C TRP A 100 -5.55 -5.54 -1.01
N ARG A 101 -5.61 -4.77 0.10
CA ARG A 101 -6.83 -4.56 0.92
C ARG A 101 -7.91 -3.78 0.21
N LEU A 102 -7.53 -2.81 -0.61
CA LEU A 102 -8.43 -1.93 -1.38
C LEU A 102 -9.05 -2.61 -2.61
N VAL A 103 -8.79 -3.91 -2.79
CA VAL A 103 -9.15 -4.71 -3.96
C VAL A 103 -10.01 -5.91 -3.58
N GLY A 104 -10.62 -5.90 -2.39
CA GLY A 104 -11.45 -7.00 -1.88
C GLY A 104 -12.64 -7.42 -2.76
N HIS A 105 -13.09 -6.53 -3.65
CA HIS A 105 -14.14 -6.77 -4.64
C HIS A 105 -13.69 -7.66 -5.82
N ASN A 106 -12.38 -7.76 -6.10
CA ASN A 106 -11.82 -8.62 -7.14
C ASN A 106 -10.87 -9.65 -6.50
N LYS A 107 -11.41 -10.85 -6.20
CA LYS A 107 -10.68 -11.90 -5.46
C LYS A 107 -9.48 -12.47 -6.21
N ALA A 108 -9.58 -12.62 -7.53
CA ALA A 108 -8.48 -13.11 -8.36
C ALA A 108 -7.30 -12.13 -8.31
N TRP A 109 -7.58 -10.85 -8.59
CA TRP A 109 -6.55 -9.82 -8.54
C TRP A 109 -5.98 -9.61 -7.13
N GLN A 110 -6.84 -9.62 -6.11
CA GLN A 110 -6.40 -9.54 -4.71
C GLN A 110 -5.43 -10.68 -4.34
N LYS A 111 -5.70 -11.91 -4.78
CA LYS A 111 -4.82 -13.05 -4.52
C LYS A 111 -3.44 -12.83 -5.14
N ASP A 112 -3.38 -12.38 -6.39
CA ASP A 112 -2.12 -12.09 -7.07
C ASP A 112 -1.34 -10.99 -6.34
N LEU A 113 -2.02 -9.92 -5.91
CA LEU A 113 -1.40 -8.85 -5.13
C LEU A 113 -0.86 -9.32 -3.78
N VAL A 114 -1.57 -10.21 -3.07
CA VAL A 114 -1.09 -10.79 -1.81
C VAL A 114 0.15 -11.67 -2.05
N VAL A 115 0.18 -12.46 -3.11
CA VAL A 115 1.35 -13.27 -3.48
C VAL A 115 2.54 -12.35 -3.80
N THR A 116 2.33 -11.31 -4.60
CA THR A 116 3.37 -10.34 -4.95
C THR A 116 3.84 -9.56 -3.72
N TRP A 117 2.93 -9.15 -2.81
CA TRP A 117 3.26 -8.48 -1.56
C TRP A 117 4.18 -9.32 -0.67
N ARG A 118 3.88 -10.63 -0.54
CA ARG A 118 4.73 -11.57 0.21
C ARG A 118 6.10 -11.72 -0.44
N ALA A 119 6.17 -11.85 -1.75
CA ALA A 119 7.42 -11.92 -2.50
C ALA A 119 8.24 -10.62 -2.36
N LEU A 120 7.60 -9.46 -2.42
CA LEU A 120 8.19 -8.13 -2.20
C LEU A 120 8.74 -7.97 -0.78
N SER A 121 7.98 -8.43 0.21
CA SER A 121 8.40 -8.43 1.63
C SER A 121 9.60 -9.34 1.90
N GLN A 122 9.78 -10.37 1.07
CA GLN A 122 10.91 -11.31 1.13
C GLN A 122 12.12 -10.87 0.29
N GLY A 123 12.07 -9.71 -0.35
CA GLY A 123 13.18 -9.16 -1.15
C GLY A 123 13.26 -9.65 -2.60
N LYS A 124 12.28 -10.43 -3.09
CA LYS A 124 12.29 -10.92 -4.50
C LYS A 124 12.18 -9.81 -5.55
N TYR A 125 11.77 -8.62 -5.12
CA TYR A 125 11.61 -7.43 -5.95
C TYR A 125 12.45 -6.27 -5.42
N ASP A 126 13.62 -6.53 -4.85
CA ASP A 126 14.50 -5.47 -4.33
C ASP A 126 15.00 -4.50 -5.40
N TRP A 127 14.87 -4.84 -6.69
CA TRP A 127 15.10 -3.93 -7.81
C TRP A 127 14.01 -2.85 -7.96
N ALA A 128 12.81 -3.04 -7.39
CA ALA A 128 11.69 -2.12 -7.54
C ALA A 128 11.85 -0.90 -6.62
N GLY A 129 11.50 0.29 -7.09
CA GLY A 129 11.62 1.52 -6.31
C GLY A 129 10.77 1.51 -5.04
N ILE A 130 9.65 0.80 -5.04
CA ILE A 130 8.82 0.62 -3.84
C ILE A 130 9.52 -0.21 -2.76
N ALA A 131 10.41 -1.15 -3.12
CA ALA A 131 11.18 -1.92 -2.15
C ALA A 131 12.15 -1.02 -1.37
N LEU A 132 12.86 -0.12 -2.07
CA LEU A 132 13.75 0.86 -1.43
C LEU A 132 13.00 1.78 -0.47
N ARG A 133 11.78 2.20 -0.84
CA ARG A 133 10.94 3.02 0.03
C ARG A 133 10.54 2.30 1.32
N LEU A 134 10.17 1.03 1.22
CA LEU A 134 9.64 0.26 2.33
C LEU A 134 10.73 -0.30 3.25
N TRP A 135 11.86 -0.74 2.68
CA TRP A 135 12.96 -1.36 3.40
C TRP A 135 14.32 -0.82 2.92
N PRO A 136 14.61 0.48 3.11
CA PRO A 136 15.91 1.03 2.75
C PRO A 136 17.06 0.30 3.47
N GLU A 137 16.85 -0.14 4.72
CA GLU A 137 17.81 -0.92 5.50
C GLU A 137 18.16 -2.29 4.91
N ARG A 138 17.31 -2.83 4.03
CA ARG A 138 17.57 -4.08 3.29
C ARG A 138 18.16 -3.80 1.92
N VAL A 139 17.55 -2.87 1.19
CA VAL A 139 17.86 -2.65 -0.23
C VAL A 139 19.17 -1.90 -0.42
N VAL A 140 19.51 -0.95 0.44
CA VAL A 140 20.74 -0.16 0.31
C VAL A 140 22.00 -1.02 0.50
N PRO A 141 22.10 -1.89 1.52
CA PRO A 141 23.22 -2.83 1.60
C PRO A 141 23.34 -3.72 0.37
N ALA A 142 22.22 -4.22 -0.17
CA ALA A 142 22.23 -5.03 -1.39
C ALA A 142 22.78 -4.27 -2.61
N CYS A 143 22.59 -2.94 -2.68
CA CYS A 143 23.18 -2.10 -3.72
C CYS A 143 24.71 -1.99 -3.63
N SER A 144 25.29 -2.18 -2.44
CA SER A 144 26.76 -2.18 -2.29
C SER A 144 27.40 -3.46 -2.83
N GLU A 145 26.63 -4.55 -2.90
CA GLU A 145 27.08 -5.87 -3.36
C GLU A 145 26.70 -6.14 -4.83
N ASP A 146 25.58 -5.57 -5.30
CA ASP A 146 25.08 -5.71 -6.67
C ASP A 146 24.93 -4.35 -7.36
N ARG A 147 25.78 -4.12 -8.37
CA ARG A 147 25.76 -2.91 -9.19
C ARG A 147 24.44 -2.73 -9.93
N SER A 148 23.78 -3.81 -10.33
CA SER A 148 22.50 -3.73 -11.07
C SER A 148 21.42 -3.16 -10.17
N LEU A 149 21.39 -3.54 -8.90
CA LEU A 149 20.52 -2.93 -7.89
C LEU A 149 20.90 -1.47 -7.64
N ALA A 150 22.20 -1.16 -7.54
CA ALA A 150 22.66 0.23 -7.40
C ALA A 150 22.22 1.10 -8.59
N ILE A 151 22.22 0.58 -9.81
CA ILE A 151 21.71 1.26 -11.01
C ILE A 151 20.21 1.51 -10.88
N ALA A 152 19.43 0.48 -10.52
CA ALA A 152 17.97 0.59 -10.38
C ALA A 152 17.56 1.69 -9.37
N HIS A 153 18.35 1.87 -8.31
CA HIS A 153 18.08 2.83 -7.23
C HIS A 153 18.84 4.16 -7.35
N GLY A 154 19.70 4.33 -8.36
CA GLY A 154 20.51 5.53 -8.51
C GLY A 154 21.62 5.69 -7.46
N LEU A 155 22.06 4.58 -6.84
CA LEU A 155 23.08 4.52 -5.80
C LEU A 155 24.47 4.10 -6.33
N VAL A 156 24.66 4.12 -7.65
CA VAL A 156 25.94 3.77 -8.28
C VAL A 156 27.06 4.67 -7.76
N ALA A 157 26.83 5.99 -7.70
CA ALA A 157 27.83 6.94 -7.24
C ALA A 157 28.19 6.77 -5.76
N ASP A 158 27.31 6.17 -4.95
CA ASP A 158 27.55 5.93 -3.53
C ASP A 158 28.48 4.74 -3.29
N PHE A 159 28.30 3.65 -4.05
CA PHE A 159 28.96 2.37 -3.75
C PHE A 159 29.91 1.86 -4.83
N TRP A 160 29.87 2.41 -6.04
CA TRP A 160 30.62 1.91 -7.20
C TRP A 160 31.43 3.01 -7.85
N GLU A 161 32.56 2.63 -8.43
CA GLU A 161 33.42 3.51 -9.20
C GLU A 161 33.84 2.85 -10.51
N GLU A 162 34.07 3.67 -11.53
CA GLU A 162 34.61 3.22 -12.80
C GLU A 162 36.14 3.35 -12.77
N THR A 163 36.82 2.22 -12.92
CA THR A 163 38.28 2.19 -13.03
C THR A 163 38.74 2.83 -14.34
N ALA A 164 40.00 3.24 -14.42
CA ALA A 164 40.60 3.80 -15.64
C ALA A 164 40.51 2.87 -16.87
N ALA A 165 40.26 1.57 -16.66
CA ALA A 165 40.06 0.57 -17.71
C ALA A 165 38.58 0.42 -18.16
N GLY A 166 37.66 1.27 -17.70
CA GLY A 166 36.22 1.20 -17.99
C GLY A 166 35.50 0.04 -17.30
N LYS A 167 36.16 -0.62 -16.33
CA LYS A 167 35.54 -1.66 -15.50
C LYS A 167 34.99 -1.06 -14.22
N TRP A 168 33.85 -1.55 -13.78
CA TRP A 168 33.21 -1.09 -12.54
C TRP A 168 33.57 -2.00 -11.37
N SER A 169 33.89 -1.39 -10.23
CA SER A 169 34.19 -2.09 -8.98
C SER A 169 33.53 -1.38 -7.80
N PRO A 170 33.25 -2.10 -6.69
CA PRO A 170 32.83 -1.47 -5.45
C PRO A 170 33.89 -0.49 -4.96
N LYS A 171 33.47 0.65 -4.40
CA LYS A 171 34.38 1.62 -3.78
C LYS A 171 35.03 1.00 -2.54
N ALA A 172 36.35 1.11 -2.44
CA ALA A 172 37.08 0.64 -1.26
C ALA A 172 36.76 1.47 0.00
N SER A 173 36.38 2.73 -0.17
CA SER A 173 36.00 3.63 0.92
C SER A 173 34.90 4.58 0.42
N PRO A 174 33.62 4.18 0.53
CA PRO A 174 32.50 5.04 0.14
C PRO A 174 32.39 6.25 1.08
N ASP A 175 31.97 7.40 0.53
CA ASP A 175 31.86 8.66 1.29
C ASP A 175 30.78 8.59 2.40
N ARG A 176 29.79 7.74 2.20
CA ARG A 176 28.72 7.43 3.15
C ARG A 176 28.60 5.92 3.29
N SER A 177 28.38 5.44 4.51
CA SER A 177 28.12 4.03 4.73
C SER A 177 26.73 3.63 4.18
N ALA A 178 26.53 2.34 3.92
CA ALA A 178 25.22 1.84 3.52
C ALA A 178 24.14 2.13 4.58
N GLU A 179 24.50 2.08 5.86
CA GLU A 179 23.61 2.42 6.96
C GLU A 179 23.24 3.91 6.97
N GLU A 180 24.19 4.81 6.70
CA GLU A 180 23.94 6.26 6.62
C GLU A 180 23.01 6.60 5.45
N VAL A 181 23.23 5.98 4.28
CA VAL A 181 22.37 6.15 3.11
C VAL A 181 20.97 5.60 3.39
N ALA A 182 20.86 4.40 3.99
CA ALA A 182 19.58 3.82 4.36
C ALA A 182 18.81 4.68 5.37
N ALA A 183 19.50 5.20 6.39
CA ALA A 183 18.91 6.07 7.40
C ALA A 183 18.39 7.39 6.80
N GLY A 184 19.12 7.95 5.82
CA GLY A 184 18.69 9.16 5.10
C GLY A 184 17.47 8.96 4.20
N LEU A 185 17.23 7.73 3.73
CA LEU A 185 16.06 7.36 2.91
C LEU A 185 14.85 6.94 3.74
N ALA A 186 15.05 6.56 5.00
CA ALA A 186 13.98 6.09 5.88
C ALA A 186 13.00 7.22 6.22
N VAL A 187 11.72 6.99 5.93
CA VAL A 187 10.64 7.93 6.27
C VAL A 187 9.85 7.39 7.47
N PRO A 188 9.78 8.10 8.62
CA PRO A 188 9.08 7.61 9.82
C PRO A 188 7.64 7.18 9.57
N ALA A 189 6.87 7.97 8.82
CA ALA A 189 5.48 7.66 8.46
C ALA A 189 5.35 6.38 7.62
N VAL A 190 6.36 6.07 6.78
CA VAL A 190 6.38 4.81 6.02
C VAL A 190 6.63 3.63 6.95
N ARG A 191 7.58 3.75 7.89
CA ARG A 191 7.89 2.69 8.85
C ARG A 191 6.69 2.37 9.74
N GLU A 192 6.00 3.39 10.22
CA GLU A 192 4.79 3.24 11.04
C GLU A 192 3.67 2.56 10.26
N ALA A 193 3.34 3.07 9.07
CA ALA A 193 2.30 2.48 8.22
C ALA A 193 2.65 1.04 7.80
N LEU A 194 3.93 0.74 7.59
CA LEU A 194 4.39 -0.59 7.19
C LEU A 194 4.25 -1.57 8.36
N ALA A 195 4.63 -1.15 9.57
CA ALA A 195 4.45 -1.93 10.78
C ALA A 195 2.96 -2.24 11.03
N GLU A 196 2.07 -1.26 10.81
CA GLU A 196 0.62 -1.47 10.90
C GLU A 196 0.13 -2.49 9.85
N LEU A 197 0.56 -2.35 8.59
CA LEU A 197 0.18 -3.25 7.50
C LEU A 197 0.64 -4.70 7.75
N GLN A 198 1.85 -4.88 8.30
CA GLN A 198 2.41 -6.21 8.61
C GLN A 198 1.84 -6.81 9.90
N GLY A 199 1.51 -5.99 10.91
CA GLY A 199 0.95 -6.43 12.18
C GLY A 199 -0.52 -6.82 12.11
N SER A 200 -1.25 -6.33 11.11
CA SER A 200 -2.64 -6.70 10.87
C SER A 200 -2.69 -8.03 10.12
N ALA A 201 -3.12 -9.09 10.83
CA ALA A 201 -3.09 -10.48 10.40
C ALA A 201 -3.46 -10.67 8.92
N ASP A 202 -2.57 -11.33 8.18
CA ASP A 202 -2.78 -11.77 6.80
C ASP A 202 -4.11 -12.54 6.68
N PRO A 203 -4.96 -12.29 5.66
CA PRO A 203 -6.27 -12.94 5.52
C PRO A 203 -6.24 -14.46 5.34
N GLU A 204 -5.06 -15.08 5.31
CA GLU A 204 -4.90 -16.53 5.17
C GLU A 204 -3.68 -17.01 5.98
N THR A 205 -3.73 -16.87 7.31
CA THR A 205 -3.06 -17.88 8.15
C THR A 205 -4.11 -18.90 8.53
N PRO A 206 -4.14 -20.11 7.94
CA PRO A 206 -5.01 -21.16 8.43
C PRO A 206 -4.59 -21.43 9.88
N GLY A 207 -5.50 -21.13 10.81
CA GLY A 207 -5.26 -21.37 12.23
C GLY A 207 -4.74 -22.79 12.43
N ARG A 208 -3.59 -22.90 13.08
CA ARG A 208 -3.05 -24.15 13.61
C ARG A 208 -4.08 -24.70 14.59
N ARG A 209 -5.03 -25.49 14.09
CA ARG A 209 -5.96 -26.29 14.90
C ARG A 209 -5.09 -27.25 15.72
N THR A 210 -4.85 -26.89 16.97
CA THR A 210 -4.32 -27.81 17.98
C THR A 210 -5.31 -28.97 18.10
N ARG A 211 -4.97 -30.10 17.47
CA ARG A 211 -5.58 -31.39 17.77
C ARG A 211 -5.26 -31.71 19.23
N ARG A 212 -6.21 -31.46 20.13
CA ARG A 212 -6.25 -32.16 21.43
C ARG A 212 -6.47 -33.64 21.10
N ARG A 213 -5.46 -34.47 21.35
CA ARG A 213 -5.65 -35.92 21.43
C ARG A 213 -6.43 -36.18 22.72
N SER A 214 -7.54 -36.89 22.55
CA SER A 214 -8.31 -37.60 23.58
C SER A 214 -7.43 -38.62 24.31
#